data_AF-A0A9P4UUG5-F1
#
_entry.id   AF-A0A9P4UUG5-F1
#
_cell.length_a   1.000
_cell.length_b   1.000
_cell.length_c   1.000
_cell.angle_alpha   90.00
_cell.angle_beta   90.00
_cell.angle_gamma   90.00
#
_symmetry.space_group_name_H-M   'P 1'
#
loop_
_entity.id
_entity.type
_entity.pdbx_description
1 polymer ?
#
loop_
_entity_poly.entity_id
_entity_poly.type
_entity_poly.pdbx_seq_one_letter_code
_entity_poly.pdbx_strand_id
1 'polypeptide(L)'
;MPATTRSRARQTHMEDFQPGREDGEALPLATAASGERKRKKMKSSLVEYSDDESPRRVRKSSHASLRRDEAEVEPNSQNASTITINRAPVLELWRAVVTRLLYPQAKWETRLSAGAAISTICAISKGRAVGAIGQPDPETAEKRKEGRRKHPEIQDLDEIGVVGFDLRVRDGAALVSGKSKDANENALRKKFGDAEYDRAIKVFTDALRSWQSDREDLDAQAFGMYETFRPATKPGARGWGRKGELDLDKAKTTIRRPD
;
A
#
# COMPACT_ATOMS: atom_id res chain seq x y z
N MET A 1 -44.67 53.91 -13.04
CA MET A 1 -43.56 53.64 -13.97
C MET A 1 -42.43 52.97 -13.18
N PRO A 2 -41.74 51.92 -13.66
CA PRO A 2 -42.14 50.59 -14.19
C PRO A 2 -41.67 49.46 -13.21
N ALA A 3 -42.35 48.32 -13.02
CA ALA A 3 -42.43 47.07 -13.81
C ALA A 3 -41.73 45.87 -13.11
N THR A 4 -42.55 44.89 -12.71
CA THR A 4 -42.49 43.44 -12.98
C THR A 4 -41.11 42.84 -13.35
N THR A 5 -40.65 41.77 -12.70
CA THR A 5 -40.90 40.40 -13.18
C THR A 5 -40.54 39.34 -12.11
N ARG A 6 -41.53 38.49 -11.80
CA ARG A 6 -41.39 37.23 -11.06
C ARG A 6 -41.32 36.12 -12.11
N SER A 7 -40.14 35.56 -12.36
CA SER A 7 -39.94 34.50 -13.35
C SER A 7 -40.18 33.12 -12.74
N ARG A 8 -41.22 32.48 -13.27
CA ARG A 8 -41.67 31.11 -13.06
C ARG A 8 -40.98 30.26 -14.13
N ALA A 9 -40.15 29.29 -13.76
CA ALA A 9 -39.54 28.34 -14.70
C ALA A 9 -40.01 26.91 -14.38
N ARG A 10 -40.89 26.45 -15.28
CA ARG A 10 -41.34 25.09 -15.62
C ARG A 10 -40.61 23.91 -14.94
N GLN A 11 -41.34 23.15 -14.12
CA GLN A 11 -41.15 21.71 -13.98
C GLN A 11 -41.68 21.03 -15.25
N THR A 12 -40.80 20.36 -15.98
CA THR A 12 -41.19 19.42 -17.03
C THR A 12 -41.38 18.04 -16.42
N HIS A 13 -42.66 17.64 -16.37
CA HIS A 13 -43.16 16.28 -16.22
C HIS A 13 -42.75 15.46 -17.45
N MET A 14 -42.16 14.28 -17.26
CA MET A 14 -41.91 13.32 -18.33
C MET A 14 -41.96 11.90 -17.73
N GLU A 15 -43.19 11.40 -17.59
CA GLU A 15 -43.48 9.96 -17.64
C GLU A 15 -43.61 9.59 -19.13
N ASP A 16 -42.94 8.51 -19.54
CA ASP A 16 -43.47 7.46 -20.42
C ASP A 16 -42.32 6.63 -21.02
N PHE A 17 -42.09 5.44 -20.45
CA PHE A 17 -41.44 4.35 -21.17
C PHE A 17 -41.99 3.02 -20.64
N GLN A 18 -43.07 2.55 -21.27
CA GLN A 18 -43.52 1.15 -21.18
C GLN A 18 -42.66 0.27 -22.11
N PRO A 19 -42.40 -0.99 -21.72
CA PRO A 19 -42.34 -2.06 -22.71
C PRO A 19 -43.52 -3.02 -22.49
N GLY A 20 -44.40 -3.09 -23.49
CA GLY A 20 -45.36 -4.18 -23.65
C GLY A 20 -44.70 -5.46 -24.17
N ARG A 21 -45.29 -6.60 -23.80
CA ARG A 21 -45.31 -7.93 -24.46
C ARG A 21 -46.17 -8.83 -23.56
N GLU A 22 -47.45 -8.98 -23.87
CA GLU A 22 -48.05 -10.01 -24.75
C GLU A 22 -48.12 -11.39 -24.08
N ASP A 23 -49.35 -11.75 -23.69
CA ASP A 23 -49.79 -13.05 -23.22
C ASP A 23 -50.04 -14.03 -24.37
N GLY A 24 -49.86 -15.33 -24.10
CA GLY A 24 -50.57 -16.42 -24.77
C GLY A 24 -49.70 -17.40 -25.56
N GLU A 25 -49.46 -18.60 -25.02
CA GLU A 25 -50.17 -19.81 -25.42
C GLU A 25 -49.64 -21.05 -24.67
N ALA A 26 -50.55 -21.96 -24.36
CA ALA A 26 -50.39 -23.17 -23.56
C ALA A 26 -50.08 -24.41 -24.42
N LEU A 27 -49.83 -25.53 -23.72
CA LEU A 27 -50.01 -26.97 -24.06
C LEU A 27 -48.73 -27.81 -23.83
N PRO A 28 -48.83 -29.13 -23.52
CA PRO A 28 -49.52 -29.72 -22.38
C PRO A 28 -48.65 -30.75 -21.62
N LEU A 29 -49.22 -31.25 -20.53
CA LEU A 29 -48.74 -32.30 -19.63
C LEU A 29 -48.64 -33.68 -20.31
N ALA A 30 -47.57 -34.43 -20.07
CA ALA A 30 -47.58 -35.89 -20.17
C ALA A 30 -46.64 -36.54 -19.13
N THR A 31 -47.22 -37.49 -18.42
CA THR A 31 -46.72 -38.32 -17.32
C THR A 31 -45.74 -39.42 -17.77
N ALA A 32 -44.75 -39.79 -16.94
CA ALA A 32 -44.50 -41.18 -16.50
C ALA A 32 -43.23 -41.32 -15.63
N ALA A 33 -43.46 -41.68 -14.36
CA ALA A 33 -42.86 -42.77 -13.60
C ALA A 33 -41.33 -43.06 -13.59
N SER A 34 -40.83 -43.11 -12.34
CA SER A 34 -40.01 -44.17 -11.73
C SER A 34 -38.49 -44.18 -11.95
N GLY A 35 -37.75 -44.16 -10.84
CA GLY A 35 -36.34 -44.55 -10.81
C GLY A 35 -35.51 -44.01 -9.66
N GLU A 36 -35.76 -44.46 -8.42
CA GLU A 36 -34.75 -44.42 -7.36
C GLU A 36 -33.47 -45.15 -7.79
N ARG A 37 -32.28 -44.57 -7.54
CA ARG A 37 -31.15 -45.26 -6.88
C ARG A 37 -29.89 -44.38 -6.69
N LYS A 38 -29.49 -44.32 -5.41
CA LYS A 38 -28.12 -44.46 -4.86
C LYS A 38 -27.00 -43.48 -5.27
N ARG A 39 -26.61 -42.67 -4.26
CA ARG A 39 -25.26 -42.57 -3.66
C ARG A 39 -24.05 -42.78 -4.59
N LYS A 40 -23.23 -41.73 -4.75
CA LYS A 40 -21.78 -41.86 -4.54
C LYS A 40 -21.12 -40.53 -4.14
N LYS A 41 -20.38 -40.65 -3.05
CA LYS A 41 -19.45 -39.74 -2.38
C LYS A 41 -18.13 -39.76 -3.16
N MET A 42 -17.50 -38.62 -3.44
CA MET A 42 -16.04 -38.45 -3.56
C MET A 42 -15.69 -36.96 -3.76
N LYS A 43 -15.02 -36.37 -2.77
CA LYS A 43 -13.58 -35.97 -2.76
C LYS A 43 -13.34 -34.70 -3.59
N SER A 44 -13.22 -33.52 -2.99
CA SER A 44 -12.01 -33.04 -2.26
C SER A 44 -10.76 -33.19 -3.12
N SER A 45 -10.38 -32.12 -3.82
CA SER A 45 -9.06 -31.93 -4.39
C SER A 45 -8.45 -30.68 -3.74
N LEU A 46 -7.85 -30.92 -2.58
CA LEU A 46 -6.77 -30.12 -2.02
C LEU A 46 -5.54 -30.36 -2.90
N VAL A 47 -4.91 -29.31 -3.42
CA VAL A 47 -3.59 -29.41 -4.04
C VAL A 47 -2.65 -28.56 -3.19
N GLU A 48 -2.00 -29.23 -2.23
CA GLU A 48 -0.71 -28.85 -1.69
C GLU A 48 0.36 -29.12 -2.75
N TYR A 49 1.35 -28.24 -2.85
CA TYR A 49 2.60 -28.51 -3.55
C TYR A 49 3.74 -28.11 -2.61
N SER A 50 4.44 -29.13 -2.10
CA SER A 50 5.69 -29.01 -1.35
C SER A 50 6.84 -29.50 -2.22
N ASP A 51 7.90 -28.69 -2.20
CA ASP A 51 9.35 -28.96 -2.16
C ASP A 51 10.08 -29.94 -3.10
N ASP A 52 11.30 -29.44 -3.43
CA ASP A 52 12.56 -30.11 -3.73
C ASP A 52 12.71 -30.91 -5.03
N GLU A 53 13.64 -30.51 -5.91
CA GLU A 53 14.97 -31.15 -6.01
C GLU A 53 15.81 -30.52 -7.15
N SER A 54 17.08 -30.26 -6.86
CA SER A 54 18.13 -29.85 -7.82
C SER A 54 18.65 -31.03 -8.65
N PRO A 55 19.36 -30.77 -9.78
CA PRO A 55 20.50 -31.60 -10.12
C PRO A 55 21.80 -30.83 -10.41
N ARG A 56 22.90 -31.38 -9.88
CA ARG A 56 24.31 -31.05 -10.16
C ARG A 56 24.83 -31.80 -11.41
N ARG A 57 26.08 -31.43 -11.80
CA ARG A 57 27.10 -32.09 -12.70
C ARG A 57 27.09 -31.61 -14.17
N VAL A 58 28.20 -31.35 -14.90
CA VAL A 58 29.65 -31.66 -14.84
C VAL A 58 30.47 -30.54 -15.54
N ARG A 59 31.74 -30.40 -15.14
CA ARG A 59 32.82 -29.54 -15.69
C ARG A 59 33.31 -29.93 -17.09
N LYS A 60 33.81 -28.96 -17.86
CA LYS A 60 34.97 -29.12 -18.77
C LYS A 60 35.71 -27.79 -18.96
N SER A 61 37.00 -27.79 -18.62
CA SER A 61 38.04 -26.82 -19.06
C SER A 61 38.24 -26.98 -20.58
N SER A 62 38.80 -26.08 -21.37
CA SER A 62 40.00 -25.19 -21.32
C SER A 62 40.05 -24.50 -22.71
N HIS A 63 40.67 -23.35 -23.03
CA HIS A 63 42.00 -22.79 -22.76
C HIS A 63 42.02 -21.30 -23.21
N ALA A 64 42.87 -20.48 -22.57
CA ALA A 64 43.79 -19.44 -23.10
C ALA A 64 43.50 -18.80 -24.48
N SER A 65 43.66 -17.50 -24.78
CA SER A 65 44.39 -16.36 -24.21
C SER A 65 43.93 -15.11 -24.98
N LEU A 66 44.03 -13.91 -24.41
CA LEU A 66 44.81 -12.79 -24.97
C LEU A 66 44.66 -11.55 -24.08
N ARG A 67 45.82 -10.98 -23.76
CA ARG A 67 46.03 -9.80 -22.95
C ARG A 67 45.41 -8.56 -23.59
N ARG A 68 44.85 -7.66 -22.77
CA ARG A 68 44.90 -6.23 -23.03
C ARG A 68 44.85 -5.44 -21.72
N ASP A 69 45.68 -4.43 -21.68
CA ASP A 69 46.14 -3.61 -20.58
C ASP A 69 45.05 -2.77 -19.87
N GLU A 70 45.32 -2.55 -18.58
CA GLU A 70 45.09 -1.32 -17.80
C GLU A 70 43.71 -0.65 -17.85
N ALA A 71 42.94 -0.92 -16.80
CA ALA A 71 42.47 0.14 -15.90
C ALA A 71 42.15 -0.51 -14.54
N GLU A 72 43.06 -0.39 -13.59
CA GLU A 72 42.74 -0.60 -12.17
C GLU A 72 41.65 0.40 -11.79
N VAL A 73 40.40 -0.05 -11.84
CA VAL A 73 39.31 0.63 -11.16
C VAL A 73 39.47 0.27 -9.69
N GLU A 74 40.21 1.12 -8.98
CA GLU A 74 40.14 1.30 -7.54
C GLU A 74 38.73 0.95 -7.04
N PRO A 75 38.57 0.04 -6.06
CA PRO A 75 37.26 -0.19 -5.46
C PRO A 75 36.88 1.09 -4.73
N ASN A 76 36.11 1.94 -5.43
CA ASN A 76 35.52 3.16 -4.92
C ASN A 76 34.96 2.86 -3.53
N SER A 77 35.58 3.43 -2.49
CA SER A 77 35.14 3.39 -1.10
C SER A 77 33.87 4.23 -0.90
N GLN A 78 32.87 4.00 -1.74
CA GLN A 78 31.55 4.57 -1.64
C GLN A 78 30.56 3.46 -1.29
N ASN A 79 29.55 3.82 -0.52
CA ASN A 79 28.43 2.97 -0.07
C ASN A 79 28.49 2.44 1.38
N ALA A 80 29.23 3.07 2.30
CA ALA A 80 29.00 2.81 3.73
C ALA A 80 27.63 3.33 4.21
N SER A 81 27.03 4.29 3.49
CA SER A 81 25.75 4.93 3.80
C SER A 81 24.57 4.43 2.96
N THR A 82 24.76 3.43 2.09
CA THR A 82 23.71 2.91 1.20
C THR A 82 23.10 1.62 1.74
N ILE A 83 21.77 1.49 1.67
CA ILE A 83 21.02 0.28 2.04
C ILE A 83 20.19 -0.20 0.84
N THR A 84 20.37 -1.46 0.43
CA THR A 84 19.53 -2.06 -0.64
C THR A 84 18.22 -2.62 -0.07
N ILE A 85 17.12 -1.89 -0.25
CA ILE A 85 15.83 -2.22 0.36
C ILE A 85 14.63 -1.85 -0.52
N ASN A 86 13.49 -2.49 -0.27
CA ASN A 86 12.22 -2.11 -0.86
C ASN A 86 11.77 -0.73 -0.38
N ARG A 87 10.98 -0.03 -1.21
CA ARG A 87 10.37 1.26 -0.84
C ARG A 87 9.39 1.17 0.34
N ALA A 88 8.61 0.09 0.41
CA ALA A 88 7.54 -0.04 1.40
C ALA A 88 8.05 -0.07 2.87
N PRO A 89 9.09 -0.83 3.23
CA PRO A 89 9.66 -0.78 4.59
C PRO A 89 10.25 0.58 4.95
N VAL A 90 10.85 1.28 3.98
CA VAL A 90 11.39 2.63 4.19
C VAL A 90 10.27 3.63 4.46
N LEU A 91 9.18 3.58 3.68
CA LEU A 91 8.01 4.42 3.92
C LEU A 91 7.37 4.14 5.27
N GLU A 92 7.24 2.87 5.65
CA GLU A 92 6.70 2.45 6.93
C GLU A 92 7.51 3.01 8.10
N LEU A 93 8.84 2.83 8.08
CA LEU A 93 9.73 3.37 9.11
C LEU A 93 9.70 4.90 9.14
N TRP A 94 9.81 5.56 7.98
CA TRP A 94 9.78 7.02 7.88
C TRP A 94 8.50 7.60 8.50
N ARG A 95 7.35 7.04 8.17
CA ARG A 95 6.06 7.48 8.72
C ARG A 95 5.97 7.25 10.22
N ALA A 96 6.49 6.14 10.74
CA ALA A 96 6.54 5.91 12.17
C ALA A 96 7.37 6.97 12.90
N VAL A 97 8.53 7.35 12.34
CA VAL A 97 9.39 8.40 12.92
C VAL A 97 8.73 9.78 12.80
N VAL A 98 8.07 10.12 11.69
CA VAL A 98 7.32 11.39 11.58
C VAL A 98 6.16 11.42 12.58
N THR A 99 5.39 10.33 12.69
CA THR A 99 4.28 10.20 13.67
C THR A 99 4.79 10.38 15.10
N ARG A 100 6.04 9.97 15.39
CA ARG A 100 6.66 10.22 16.70
C ARG A 100 6.76 11.69 17.04
N LEU A 101 7.08 12.53 16.06
CA LEU A 101 7.23 13.97 16.27
C LEU A 101 5.86 14.67 16.32
N LEU A 102 4.92 14.26 15.48
CA LEU A 102 3.56 14.82 15.44
C LEU A 102 2.74 14.43 16.68
N TYR A 103 2.85 13.18 17.12
CA TYR A 103 2.10 12.60 18.24
C TYR A 103 3.05 12.04 19.32
N PRO A 104 3.70 12.91 20.12
CA PRO A 104 4.66 12.50 21.16
C PRO A 104 4.05 11.61 22.25
N GLN A 105 2.74 11.72 22.49
CA GLN A 105 1.97 10.92 23.45
C GLN A 105 1.65 9.50 22.96
N ALA A 106 1.67 9.25 21.65
CA ALA A 106 1.37 7.94 21.09
C ALA A 106 2.47 6.92 21.46
N LYS A 107 2.12 5.65 21.64
CA LYS A 107 3.13 4.60 21.85
C LYS A 107 3.90 4.32 20.56
N TRP A 108 5.10 3.72 20.68
CA TRP A 108 5.91 3.39 19.51
C TRP A 108 5.22 2.40 18.57
N GLU A 109 4.48 1.45 19.15
CA GLU A 109 3.68 0.47 18.44
C GLU A 109 2.61 1.16 17.58
N THR A 110 1.91 2.15 18.13
CA THR A 110 0.91 2.93 17.39
C THR A 110 1.51 3.68 16.21
N ARG A 111 2.72 4.21 16.38
CA ARG A 111 3.44 4.91 15.30
C ARG A 111 3.88 3.95 14.19
N LEU A 112 4.39 2.78 14.56
CA LEU A 112 4.72 1.71 13.60
C LEU A 112 3.48 1.22 12.85
N SER A 113 2.38 1.03 13.58
CA SER A 113 1.09 0.66 13.03
C SER A 113 0.58 1.70 12.02
N ALA A 114 0.66 3.00 12.35
CA ALA A 114 0.33 4.09 11.44
C ALA A 114 1.21 4.06 10.18
N GLY A 115 2.52 3.88 10.34
CA GLY A 115 3.43 3.73 9.22
C GLY A 115 3.11 2.53 8.32
N ALA A 116 2.77 1.38 8.90
CA ALA A 116 2.41 0.17 8.18
C ALA A 116 1.09 0.33 7.42
N ALA A 117 0.13 1.05 8.02
CA ALA A 117 -1.13 1.41 7.40
C ALA A 117 -0.91 2.28 6.15
N ILE A 118 -0.15 3.37 6.28
CA ILE A 118 0.16 4.28 5.16
C ILE A 118 0.91 3.55 4.05
N SER A 119 1.92 2.77 4.40
CA SER A 119 2.68 1.96 3.43
C SER A 119 1.77 0.98 2.67
N THR A 120 0.83 0.33 3.37
CA THR A 120 -0.17 -0.54 2.76
C THR A 120 -1.09 0.24 1.80
N ILE A 121 -1.60 1.40 2.20
CA ILE A 121 -2.47 2.24 1.37
C ILE A 121 -1.73 2.64 0.09
N CYS A 122 -0.49 3.13 0.19
CA CYS A 122 0.33 3.49 -0.96
C CYS A 122 0.63 2.29 -1.87
N ALA A 123 0.91 1.12 -1.30
CA ALA A 123 1.17 -0.09 -2.07
C ALA A 123 -0.07 -0.53 -2.87
N ILE A 124 -1.26 -0.47 -2.26
CA ILE A 124 -2.54 -0.78 -2.93
C ILE A 124 -2.79 0.22 -4.06
N SER A 125 -2.69 1.52 -3.78
CA SER A 125 -2.90 2.58 -4.78
C SER A 125 -1.92 2.45 -5.94
N LYS A 126 -0.65 2.14 -5.66
CA LYS A 126 0.35 1.94 -6.71
C LYS A 126 0.10 0.66 -7.50
N GLY A 127 -0.28 -0.44 -6.84
CA GLY A 127 -0.63 -1.70 -7.49
C GLY A 127 -1.80 -1.53 -8.47
N ARG A 128 -2.81 -0.74 -8.09
CA ARG A 128 -3.93 -0.36 -8.98
C ARG A 128 -3.46 0.47 -10.16
N ALA A 129 -2.64 1.48 -9.92
CA ALA A 129 -2.14 2.37 -10.98
C ALA A 129 -1.26 1.64 -12.02
N VAL A 130 -0.58 0.55 -11.64
CA VAL A 130 0.23 -0.26 -12.57
C VAL A 130 -0.52 -1.49 -13.11
N GLY A 131 -1.81 -1.64 -12.80
CA GLY A 131 -2.65 -2.75 -13.26
C GLY A 131 -2.38 -4.09 -12.56
N ALA A 132 -1.56 -4.12 -11.51
CA ALA A 132 -1.25 -5.35 -10.77
C ALA A 132 -2.31 -5.72 -9.72
N ILE A 133 -3.14 -4.76 -9.31
CA ILE A 133 -4.30 -4.97 -8.43
C ILE A 133 -5.52 -4.45 -9.18
N GLY A 134 -6.59 -5.26 -9.24
CA GLY A 134 -7.84 -4.85 -9.86
C GLY A 134 -8.45 -3.61 -9.20
N GLN A 135 -9.10 -2.77 -10.00
CA GLN A 135 -9.94 -1.70 -9.46
C GLN A 135 -11.16 -2.34 -8.81
N PRO A 136 -11.57 -1.89 -7.61
CA PRO A 136 -12.84 -2.33 -7.05
C PRO A 136 -13.98 -1.87 -7.96
N ASP A 137 -14.95 -2.74 -8.18
CA ASP A 137 -16.19 -2.39 -8.86
C ASP A 137 -16.88 -1.19 -8.14
N PRO A 138 -17.44 -0.21 -8.88
CA PRO A 138 -18.04 0.98 -8.30
C PRO A 138 -19.13 0.69 -7.27
N GLU A 139 -19.96 -0.34 -7.45
CA GLU A 139 -20.98 -0.72 -6.47
C GLU A 139 -20.33 -1.24 -5.18
N THR A 140 -19.26 -2.02 -5.31
CA THR A 140 -18.48 -2.54 -4.18
C THR A 140 -17.70 -1.42 -3.47
N ALA A 141 -17.20 -0.43 -4.21
CA ALA A 141 -16.51 0.73 -3.68
C ALA A 141 -17.46 1.65 -2.89
N GLU A 142 -18.64 1.92 -3.45
CA GLU A 142 -19.67 2.71 -2.77
C GLU A 142 -20.23 1.97 -1.56
N LYS A 143 -20.55 0.67 -1.63
CA LYS A 143 -20.91 -0.14 -0.45
C LYS A 143 -19.85 -0.09 0.66
N ARG A 144 -18.56 -0.07 0.30
CA ARG A 144 -17.45 0.07 1.27
C ARG A 144 -17.33 1.48 1.85
N LYS A 145 -17.62 2.53 1.08
CA LYS A 145 -17.67 3.92 1.57
C LYS A 145 -18.88 4.13 2.47
N GLU A 146 -20.04 3.65 2.03
CA GLU A 146 -21.30 3.69 2.76
C GLU A 146 -21.19 2.93 4.08
N GLY A 147 -20.62 1.72 4.08
CA GLY A 147 -20.34 0.94 5.29
C GLY A 147 -19.39 1.65 6.26
N ARG A 148 -18.41 2.42 5.76
CA ARG A 148 -17.55 3.27 6.62
C ARG A 148 -18.26 4.49 7.20
N ARG A 149 -19.30 5.00 6.52
CA ARG A 149 -20.14 6.12 6.97
C ARG A 149 -21.24 5.67 7.94
N LYS A 150 -21.74 4.44 7.78
CA LYS A 150 -22.89 3.88 8.52
C LYS A 150 -22.55 3.09 9.77
N HIS A 151 -21.28 2.83 10.08
CA HIS A 151 -20.87 2.22 11.36
C HIS A 151 -20.54 3.32 12.40
N PRO A 152 -21.46 3.65 13.32
CA PRO A 152 -21.20 4.58 14.43
C PRO A 152 -20.23 4.03 15.48
N GLU A 153 -19.93 2.73 15.48
CA GLU A 153 -18.87 2.07 16.29
C GLU A 153 -17.43 2.53 15.92
N ILE A 154 -17.34 3.52 15.02
CA ILE A 154 -16.11 4.15 14.57
C ILE A 154 -15.95 5.56 15.19
N GLN A 155 -16.94 6.04 15.94
CA GLN A 155 -16.90 7.35 16.61
C GLN A 155 -15.97 7.36 17.84
N ASP A 156 -15.70 6.19 18.43
CA ASP A 156 -14.78 6.02 19.58
C ASP A 156 -13.34 5.67 19.15
N LEU A 157 -12.98 5.86 17.87
CA LEU A 157 -11.63 5.63 17.39
C LEU A 157 -10.81 6.91 17.43
N ASP A 158 -9.60 6.82 17.97
CA ASP A 158 -8.64 7.90 17.87
C ASP A 158 -8.30 8.14 16.38
N GLU A 159 -8.42 9.37 15.91
CA GLU A 159 -8.00 9.76 14.58
C GLU A 159 -6.59 10.36 14.62
N ILE A 160 -5.68 9.81 13.81
CA ILE A 160 -4.30 10.25 13.67
C ILE A 160 -4.11 10.68 12.21
N GLY A 161 -3.95 11.99 12.00
CA GLY A 161 -3.56 12.56 10.72
C GLY A 161 -2.04 12.54 10.56
N VAL A 162 -1.51 11.76 9.61
CA VAL A 162 -0.07 11.70 9.34
C VAL A 162 0.17 11.90 7.85
N VAL A 163 0.70 13.06 7.51
CA VAL A 163 1.18 13.46 6.19
C VAL A 163 0.06 13.36 5.15
N GLY A 164 -1.07 13.99 5.46
CA GLY A 164 -2.28 13.98 4.65
C GLY A 164 -3.04 12.65 4.61
N PHE A 165 -2.71 11.69 5.48
CA PHE A 165 -3.49 10.46 5.68
C PHE A 165 -4.23 10.51 7.01
N ASP A 166 -5.56 10.53 6.96
CA ASP A 166 -6.42 10.37 8.13
C ASP A 166 -6.56 8.88 8.45
N LEU A 167 -5.88 8.44 9.50
CA LEU A 167 -5.93 7.06 9.98
C LEU A 167 -6.84 6.98 11.18
N ARG A 168 -7.71 5.96 11.18
CA ARG A 168 -8.47 5.56 12.36
C ARG A 168 -7.67 4.55 13.16
N VAL A 169 -7.62 4.70 14.47
CA VAL A 169 -6.84 3.86 15.38
C VAL A 169 -7.79 3.25 16.43
N ARG A 170 -7.68 1.93 16.62
CA ARG A 170 -8.39 1.17 17.65
C ARG A 170 -7.36 0.44 18.50
N ASP A 171 -7.41 0.62 19.81
CA ASP A 171 -6.49 -0.03 20.76
C ASP A 171 -5.00 0.19 20.41
N GLY A 172 -4.67 1.36 19.86
CA GLY A 172 -3.33 1.69 19.40
C GLY A 172 -2.91 1.07 18.06
N ALA A 173 -3.80 0.39 17.33
CA ALA A 173 -3.56 -0.12 15.97
C ALA A 173 -4.39 0.64 14.91
N ALA A 174 -3.73 1.13 13.87
CA ALA A 174 -4.33 1.79 12.72
C ALA A 174 -5.11 0.80 11.83
N LEU A 175 -6.25 1.25 11.30
CA LEU A 175 -7.13 0.43 10.47
C LEU A 175 -6.92 0.73 8.98
N VAL A 176 -6.76 -0.33 8.19
CA VAL A 176 -6.77 -0.26 6.72
C VAL A 176 -7.85 -1.20 6.18
N SER A 177 -8.85 -0.62 5.52
CA SER A 177 -9.97 -1.38 4.92
C SER A 177 -10.69 -2.29 5.91
N GLY A 178 -10.90 -1.81 7.14
CA GLY A 178 -11.59 -2.54 8.21
C GLY A 178 -10.74 -3.59 8.93
N LYS A 179 -9.44 -3.70 8.61
CA LYS A 179 -8.51 -4.59 9.30
C LYS A 179 -7.47 -3.78 10.07
N SER A 180 -7.23 -4.15 11.33
CA SER A 180 -6.15 -3.59 12.13
C SER A 180 -4.79 -3.96 11.52
N LYS A 181 -3.87 -3.00 11.57
CA LYS A 181 -2.48 -3.18 11.17
C LYS A 181 -1.62 -3.17 12.42
N ASP A 182 -1.39 -4.33 13.00
CA ASP A 182 -0.60 -4.40 14.21
C ASP A 182 0.85 -3.96 13.96
N ALA A 183 1.45 -3.35 14.98
CA ALA A 183 2.85 -2.98 14.96
C ALA A 183 3.72 -4.23 14.81
N ASN A 184 4.66 -4.22 13.85
CA ASN A 184 5.59 -5.33 13.70
C ASN A 184 7.01 -4.84 13.42
N GLU A 185 7.66 -4.33 14.48
CA GLU A 185 9.04 -3.86 14.42
C GLU A 185 10.00 -4.98 13.99
N ASN A 186 9.80 -6.20 14.50
CA ASN A 186 10.63 -7.36 14.16
C ASN A 186 10.57 -7.67 12.66
N ALA A 187 9.41 -7.52 12.02
CA ALA A 187 9.29 -7.70 10.58
C ALA A 187 10.00 -6.58 9.80
N LEU A 188 10.03 -5.34 10.31
CA LEU A 188 10.82 -4.26 9.72
C LEU A 188 12.32 -4.53 9.86
N ARG A 189 12.78 -4.87 11.07
CA ARG A 189 14.16 -5.25 11.35
C ARG A 189 14.65 -6.35 10.43
N LYS A 190 13.86 -7.42 10.24
CA LYS A 190 14.16 -8.48 9.27
C LYS A 190 14.29 -8.01 7.81
N LYS A 191 13.55 -6.97 7.40
CA LYS A 191 13.61 -6.43 6.03
C LYS A 191 14.79 -5.50 5.80
N PHE A 192 15.22 -4.77 6.83
CA PHE A 192 16.37 -3.87 6.80
C PHE A 192 17.69 -4.61 7.06
N GLY A 193 17.69 -5.54 8.00
CA GLY A 193 18.87 -5.92 8.78
C GLY A 193 18.90 -5.11 10.09
N ASP A 194 19.29 -5.73 11.20
CA ASP A 194 19.22 -5.08 12.52
C ASP A 194 20.08 -3.82 12.59
N ALA A 195 21.33 -3.89 12.10
CA ALA A 195 22.25 -2.76 12.07
C ALA A 195 21.79 -1.65 11.11
N GLU A 196 21.29 -2.01 9.93
CA GLU A 196 20.72 -1.07 8.95
C GLU A 196 19.47 -0.37 9.49
N TYR A 197 18.60 -1.11 10.18
CA TYR A 197 17.40 -0.57 10.81
C TYR A 197 17.77 0.50 11.84
N ASP A 198 18.69 0.17 12.75
CA ASP A 198 19.14 1.08 13.81
C ASP A 198 19.85 2.32 13.23
N ARG A 199 20.61 2.15 12.14
CA ARG A 199 21.19 3.29 11.41
C ARG A 199 20.13 4.18 10.78
N ALA A 200 19.16 3.60 10.07
CA ALA A 200 18.11 4.36 9.39
C ALA A 200 17.22 5.13 10.37
N ILE A 201 16.76 4.48 11.45
CA ILE A 201 15.94 5.13 12.48
C ILE A 201 16.69 6.28 13.16
N LYS A 202 18.00 6.09 13.43
CA LYS A 202 18.85 7.13 14.01
C LYS A 202 18.96 8.33 13.07
N VAL A 203 19.25 8.10 11.79
CA VAL A 203 19.38 9.17 10.78
C VAL A 203 18.09 9.97 10.65
N PHE A 204 16.94 9.28 10.52
CA PHE A 204 15.64 9.96 10.40
C PHE A 204 15.29 10.76 11.66
N THR A 205 15.51 10.17 12.83
CA THR A 205 15.22 10.82 14.12
C THR A 205 16.10 12.04 14.34
N ASP A 206 17.41 11.94 14.05
CA ASP A 206 18.36 13.04 14.23
C ASP A 206 18.08 14.19 13.25
N ALA A 207 17.77 13.87 11.99
CA ALA A 207 17.42 14.89 11.00
C ALA A 207 16.12 15.62 11.34
N LEU A 208 15.13 14.93 11.89
CA LEU A 208 13.85 15.53 12.31
C LEU A 208 13.96 16.46 13.52
N ARG A 209 15.08 16.47 14.25
CA ARG A 209 15.24 17.38 15.39
C ARG A 209 15.12 18.85 15.01
N SER A 210 15.44 19.22 13.77
CA SER A 210 15.28 20.59 13.24
C SER A 210 13.82 21.01 13.03
N TRP A 211 12.86 20.08 13.13
CA TRP A 211 11.43 20.33 12.88
C TRP A 211 10.58 20.37 14.16
N GLN A 212 11.20 20.35 15.34
CA GLN A 212 10.47 20.28 16.62
C GLN A 212 9.49 21.44 16.83
N SER A 213 9.81 22.61 16.29
CA SER A 213 9.02 23.84 16.41
C SER A 213 7.98 24.04 15.29
N ASP A 214 8.06 23.29 14.18
CA ASP A 214 7.29 23.53 12.95
C ASP A 214 6.63 22.23 12.46
N ARG A 215 5.82 21.64 13.34
CA ARG A 215 5.22 20.32 13.13
C ARG A 215 4.19 20.31 11.99
N GLU A 216 3.47 21.41 11.81
CA GLU A 216 2.47 21.55 10.73
C GLU A 216 3.15 21.55 9.35
N ASP A 217 4.21 22.33 9.18
CA ASP A 217 5.00 22.36 7.95
C ASP A 217 5.64 21.00 7.66
N LEU A 218 6.10 20.30 8.71
CA LEU A 218 6.62 18.94 8.56
C LEU A 218 5.56 17.99 8.01
N ASP A 219 4.33 18.04 8.54
CA ASP A 219 3.25 17.15 8.08
C ASP A 219 2.98 17.35 6.58
N ALA A 220 2.92 18.60 6.13
CA ALA A 220 2.72 18.93 4.72
C ALA A 220 3.89 18.46 3.82
N GLN A 221 5.14 18.56 4.29
CA GLN A 221 6.32 18.32 3.46
C GLN A 221 6.86 16.87 3.54
N ALA A 222 6.54 16.12 4.59
CA ALA A 222 7.13 14.82 4.85
C ALA A 222 6.83 13.76 3.77
N PHE A 223 5.80 13.92 2.93
CA PHE A 223 5.62 13.04 1.77
C PHE A 223 6.62 13.36 0.68
N GLY A 224 6.75 14.63 0.31
CA GLY A 224 7.69 15.10 -0.70
C GLY A 224 9.15 14.79 -0.35
N MET A 225 9.54 14.93 0.93
CA MET A 225 10.86 14.52 1.40
C MET A 225 11.13 13.04 1.09
N TYR A 226 10.19 12.17 1.45
CA TYR A 226 10.30 10.73 1.16
C TYR A 226 10.41 10.46 -0.34
N GLU A 227 9.65 11.16 -1.18
CA GLU A 227 9.75 10.96 -2.63
C GLU A 227 11.14 11.28 -3.21
N THR A 228 11.87 12.19 -2.57
CA THR A 228 13.22 12.59 -2.95
C THR A 228 14.28 11.58 -2.51
N PHE A 229 14.22 11.04 -1.28
CA PHE A 229 15.23 10.10 -0.77
C PHE A 229 14.87 8.61 -0.91
N ARG A 230 13.63 8.26 -1.28
CA ARG A 230 13.17 6.85 -1.36
C ARG A 230 14.11 5.98 -2.21
N PRO A 231 14.16 4.66 -1.93
CA PRO A 231 14.96 3.73 -2.71
C PRO A 231 14.76 3.86 -4.23
N ALA A 232 15.86 4.04 -4.97
CA ALA A 232 15.84 4.18 -6.41
C ALA A 232 15.42 2.87 -7.08
N THR A 233 14.31 2.88 -7.82
CA THR A 233 13.77 1.69 -8.51
C THR A 233 13.30 2.04 -9.92
N LYS A 234 13.23 1.05 -10.82
CA LYS A 234 12.75 1.25 -12.19
C LYS A 234 11.32 1.86 -12.18
N PRO A 235 10.99 2.76 -13.13
CA PRO A 235 9.64 3.31 -13.20
C PRO A 235 8.61 2.26 -13.65
N GLY A 236 7.34 2.55 -13.36
CA GLY A 236 6.20 1.71 -13.76
C GLY A 236 6.12 0.36 -13.03
N ALA A 237 5.48 -0.61 -13.67
CA ALA A 237 5.30 -1.96 -13.12
C ALA A 237 6.64 -2.66 -12.82
N ARG A 238 7.69 -2.38 -13.60
CA ARG A 238 9.01 -3.05 -13.48
C ARG A 238 9.73 -2.80 -12.15
N GLY A 239 9.47 -1.68 -11.48
CA GLY A 239 10.03 -1.40 -10.14
C GLY A 239 9.04 -1.57 -9.00
N TRP A 240 7.83 -2.08 -9.27
CA TRP A 240 6.91 -2.43 -8.20
C TRP A 240 7.44 -3.65 -7.44
N GLY A 241 7.52 -3.54 -6.11
CA GLY A 241 8.05 -4.60 -5.24
C GLY A 241 9.55 -4.88 -5.33
N ARG A 242 10.30 -4.14 -6.16
CA ARG A 242 11.76 -4.33 -6.30
C ARG A 242 12.52 -3.55 -5.22
N LYS A 243 13.69 -4.09 -4.84
CA LYS A 243 14.68 -3.40 -4.01
C LYS A 243 15.35 -2.31 -4.82
N GLY A 244 15.69 -1.23 -4.13
CA GLY A 244 16.46 -0.11 -4.65
C GLY A 244 17.49 0.33 -3.62
N GLU A 245 18.36 1.25 -4.02
CA GLU A 245 19.36 1.83 -3.12
C GLU A 245 18.76 3.02 -2.37
N LEU A 246 18.80 2.94 -1.04
CA LEU A 246 18.51 4.02 -0.11
C LEU A 246 19.83 4.64 0.33
N ASP A 247 20.04 5.91 0.00
CA ASP A 247 21.17 6.71 0.47
C ASP A 247 20.77 7.46 1.75
N LEU A 248 21.42 7.12 2.87
CA LEU A 248 21.14 7.73 4.17
C LEU A 248 21.65 9.17 4.29
N ASP A 249 22.71 9.55 3.58
CA ASP A 249 23.24 10.91 3.59
C ASP A 249 22.32 11.85 2.80
N LYS A 250 21.81 11.37 1.66
CA LYS A 250 20.75 12.05 0.92
C LYS A 250 19.50 12.21 1.76
N ALA A 251 19.08 11.16 2.46
CA ALA A 251 17.91 11.23 3.35
C ALA A 251 18.11 12.27 4.46
N LYS A 252 19.26 12.24 5.14
CA LYS A 252 19.62 13.22 6.17
C LYS A 252 19.54 14.65 5.63
N THR A 253 20.12 14.91 4.46
CA THR A 253 20.17 16.25 3.86
C THR A 253 18.79 16.72 3.42
N THR A 254 17.97 15.82 2.86
CA THR A 254 16.59 16.13 2.42
C THR A 254 15.67 16.40 3.60
N ILE A 255 15.84 15.68 4.71
CA ILE A 255 14.98 15.80 5.89
C ILE A 255 15.37 17.02 6.73
N ARG A 256 16.65 17.36 6.84
CA ARG A 256 17.05 18.55 7.61
C ARG A 256 16.42 19.79 7.01
N ARG A 257 15.85 20.63 7.86
CA ARG A 257 15.36 21.93 7.43
C ARG A 257 16.58 22.77 6.96
N PRO A 258 16.50 23.44 5.81
CA PRO A 258 17.50 24.44 5.46
C PRO A 258 17.43 25.58 6.48
N ASP A 259 18.61 26.01 6.95
CA ASP A 259 18.76 27.13 7.88
C ASP A 259 18.26 28.46 7.28
#